data_AF-A0A2E9IS71-F1
#
_entry.id   AF-A0A2E9IS71-F1
#
_cell.length_a   1.000
_cell.length_b   1.000
_cell.length_c   1.000
_cell.angle_alpha   90.00
_cell.angle_beta   90.00
_cell.angle_gamma   90.00
#
_symmetry.space_group_name_H-M   'P 1'
#
loop_
_entity.id
_entity.type
_entity.pdbx_description
1 polymer ?
#
loop_
_entity_poly.entity_id
_entity_poly.type
_entity_poly.pdbx_seq_one_letter_code
_entity_poly.pdbx_strand_id
1 'polypeptide(L)'
;MPLAWSLAQSGGLEHPLLFLQICFAAVINGSVFGDQCSPISDTTVLSSLATGCDLMDHVKTQITPSSIAAVIAVIAWTCLTFFV
;
A
#
# COMPACT_ATOMS: atom_id res chain seq x y z
N MET A 1 5.98 -11.37 -4.71
CA MET A 1 7.26 -11.04 -5.39
C MET A 1 7.73 -12.12 -6.38
N PRO A 2 7.79 -13.43 -6.05
CA PRO A 2 8.20 -14.45 -7.02
C PRO A 2 7.30 -14.51 -8.27
N LEU A 3 5.99 -14.33 -8.09
CA LEU A 3 5.03 -14.26 -9.21
C LEU A 3 5.29 -13.06 -10.13
N ALA A 4 5.51 -11.86 -9.56
CA ALA A 4 5.85 -10.67 -10.33
C ALA A 4 7.14 -10.86 -11.13
N TRP A 5 8.13 -11.55 -10.56
CA TRP A 5 9.37 -11.91 -11.26
C TRP A 5 9.12 -12.89 -12.42
N SER A 6 8.31 -13.92 -12.22
CA SER A 6 7.95 -14.85 -13.30
C SER A 6 7.17 -14.17 -14.44
N LEU A 7 6.30 -13.20 -14.09
CA LEU A 7 5.54 -12.42 -15.06
C LEU A 7 6.45 -11.48 -15.86
N ALA A 8 7.42 -10.83 -15.19
CA ALA A 8 8.38 -9.97 -15.86
C ALA A 8 9.21 -10.72 -16.91
N GLN A 9 9.62 -11.95 -16.61
CA GLN A 9 10.37 -12.78 -17.55
C GLN A 9 9.53 -13.28 -18.72
N SER A 10 8.29 -13.72 -18.46
CA SER A 10 7.39 -14.24 -19.51
C SER A 10 6.76 -13.13 -20.36
N GLY A 11 6.61 -11.93 -19.82
CA GLY A 11 6.04 -10.77 -20.50
C GLY A 11 6.99 -10.04 -21.44
N GLY A 12 8.28 -10.38 -21.47
CA GLY A 12 9.26 -9.74 -22.35
C GLY A 12 9.51 -8.26 -22.07
N LEU A 13 9.37 -7.84 -20.80
CA LEU A 13 9.57 -6.45 -20.38
C LEU A 13 11.01 -5.99 -20.61
N GLU A 14 11.19 -4.74 -21.05
CA GLU A 14 12.53 -4.17 -21.28
C GLU A 14 13.26 -3.94 -19.96
N HIS A 15 12.53 -3.61 -18.88
CA HIS A 15 13.09 -3.29 -17.57
C HIS A 15 12.49 -4.15 -16.42
N PRO A 16 12.80 -5.47 -16.36
CA PRO A 16 12.18 -6.39 -15.41
C PRO A 16 12.52 -6.10 -13.93
N LEU A 17 13.71 -5.53 -13.65
CA LEU A 17 14.07 -5.11 -12.30
C LEU A 17 13.27 -3.90 -11.83
N LEU A 18 13.00 -2.95 -12.74
CA LEU A 18 12.18 -1.77 -12.46
C LEU A 18 10.74 -2.19 -12.16
N PHE A 19 10.18 -3.14 -12.94
CA PHE A 19 8.89 -3.75 -12.64
C PHE A 19 8.81 -4.30 -11.21
N LEU A 20 9.83 -5.08 -10.81
CA LEU A 20 9.86 -5.71 -9.49
C LEU A 20 9.92 -4.65 -8.37
N GLN A 21 10.69 -3.58 -8.56
CA GLN A 21 10.76 -2.46 -7.62
C GLN A 21 9.41 -1.74 -7.49
N ILE A 22 8.70 -1.52 -8.61
CA ILE A 22 7.33 -0.94 -8.59
C ILE A 22 6.39 -1.85 -7.81
N CYS A 23 6.36 -3.16 -8.11
CA CYS A 23 5.51 -4.10 -7.39
C CYS A 23 5.82 -4.10 -5.89
N PHE A 24 7.11 -4.03 -5.52
CA PHE A 24 7.52 -3.96 -4.12
C PHE A 24 7.01 -2.68 -3.45
N ALA A 25 7.24 -1.52 -4.08
CA ALA A 25 6.79 -0.24 -3.55
C ALA A 25 5.26 -0.17 -3.43
N ALA A 26 4.52 -0.69 -4.41
CA ALA A 26 3.06 -0.75 -4.39
C ALA A 26 2.54 -1.62 -3.23
N VAL A 27 3.13 -2.79 -2.99
CA VAL A 27 2.75 -3.66 -1.86
C VAL A 27 3.06 -3.02 -0.52
N ILE A 28 4.21 -2.35 -0.37
CA ILE A 28 4.55 -1.64 0.86
C ILE A 28 3.54 -0.51 1.13
N ASN A 29 3.22 0.31 0.13
CA ASN A 29 2.21 1.36 0.29
C ASN A 29 0.83 0.78 0.67
N GLY A 30 0.42 -0.35 0.08
CA GLY A 30 -0.81 -1.05 0.46
C GLY A 30 -0.79 -1.56 1.90
N SER A 31 0.35 -2.06 2.38
CA SER A 31 0.50 -2.49 3.78
C SER A 31 0.40 -1.33 4.77
N VAL A 32 0.97 -0.16 4.43
CA VAL A 32 0.86 1.06 5.25
C VAL A 32 -0.58 1.54 5.34
N PHE A 33 -1.34 1.51 4.23
CA PHE A 33 -2.77 1.81 4.26
C PHE A 33 -3.50 0.92 5.27
N GLY A 34 -3.32 -0.40 5.18
CA GLY A 34 -3.93 -1.34 6.10
C GLY A 34 -3.53 -1.13 7.56
N ASP A 35 -2.26 -0.82 7.83
CA ASP A 35 -1.76 -0.57 9.19
C ASP A 35 -2.41 0.64 9.86
N GLN A 36 -2.81 1.65 9.10
CA GLN A 36 -3.36 2.92 9.63
C GLN A 36 -4.87 2.90 9.84
N CYS A 37 -5.60 2.02 9.15
CA CYS A 37 -7.06 2.00 9.20
C CYS A 37 -7.67 0.65 9.55
N SER A 38 -6.86 -0.36 9.86
CA SER A 38 -7.38 -1.68 10.26
C SER A 38 -7.55 -1.76 11.79
N PRO A 39 -8.74 -2.14 12.29
CA PRO A 39 -8.98 -2.28 13.74
C PRO A 39 -8.17 -3.41 14.38
N ILE A 40 -7.56 -4.29 13.57
CA ILE A 40 -6.70 -5.38 14.05
C ILE A 40 -5.20 -5.06 13.97
N SER A 41 -4.81 -3.87 13.47
CA SER A 41 -3.40 -3.47 13.46
C SER A 41 -2.94 -3.07 14.87
N ASP A 42 -1.78 -3.58 15.28
CA ASP A 42 -1.12 -3.19 16.53
C ASP A 42 -0.86 -1.67 16.58
N THR A 43 -0.44 -1.07 15.47
CA THR A 43 -0.20 0.38 15.36
C THR A 43 -1.50 1.16 15.54
N THR A 44 -2.59 0.72 14.91
CA THR A 44 -3.91 1.36 15.05
C THR A 44 -4.40 1.29 16.50
N VAL A 45 -4.29 0.12 17.16
CA VAL A 45 -4.69 -0.08 18.55
C VAL A 45 -3.85 0.76 19.51
N LEU A 46 -2.53 0.78 19.35
CA LEU A 46 -1.65 1.60 20.19
C LEU A 46 -1.90 3.10 19.97
N SER A 47 -2.17 3.52 18.74
CA SER A 47 -2.48 4.92 18.41
C SER A 47 -3.81 5.39 19.02
N SER A 48 -4.86 4.55 19.01
CA SER A 48 -6.13 4.89 19.65
C SER A 48 -6.00 4.96 21.17
N LEU A 49 -5.25 4.03 21.78
CA LEU A 49 -4.96 4.05 23.21
C LEU A 49 -4.16 5.29 23.63
N ALA A 50 -3.12 5.66 22.86
CA ALA A 50 -2.29 6.83 23.15
C ALA A 50 -3.05 8.15 23.02
N THR A 51 -4.06 8.21 22.13
CA THR A 51 -4.91 9.39 21.93
C THR A 51 -6.16 9.41 22.83
N GLY A 52 -6.43 8.32 23.56
CA GLY A 52 -7.57 8.21 24.46
C GLY A 52 -8.93 8.16 23.77
N CYS A 53 -8.97 7.86 22.46
CA CYS A 53 -10.21 7.74 21.70
C CYS A 53 -10.63 6.27 21.54
N ASP A 54 -11.92 6.06 21.22
CA ASP A 54 -12.40 4.72 20.86
C ASP A 54 -11.69 4.23 19.59
N LEU A 55 -11.32 2.94 19.57
CA LEU A 55 -10.61 2.31 18.46
C LEU A 55 -11.33 2.51 17.13
N MET A 56 -12.65 2.34 17.12
CA MET A 56 -13.43 2.42 15.89
C MET A 56 -13.61 3.87 15.43
N ASP A 57 -13.65 4.82 16.36
CA ASP A 57 -13.65 6.23 16.02
C ASP A 57 -12.31 6.66 15.44
N HIS A 58 -11.20 6.17 15.98
CA HIS A 58 -9.86 6.35 15.40
C HIS A 58 -9.84 5.84 13.94
N VAL A 59 -10.23 4.59 13.72
CA VAL A 59 -10.28 3.97 12.39
C VAL A 59 -11.12 4.77 11.40
N LYS A 60 -12.33 5.22 11.79
CA LYS A 60 -13.21 6.02 10.93
C LYS A 60 -12.59 7.36 10.54
N THR A 61 -11.85 8.00 11.44
CA THR A 61 -11.16 9.25 11.10
C THR A 61 -9.98 9.01 10.15
N GLN A 62 -9.27 7.88 10.29
CA GLN A 62 -8.11 7.56 9.45
C GLN A 62 -8.49 7.01 8.06
N ILE A 63 -9.65 6.37 7.91
CA ILE A 63 -10.01 5.74 6.62
C ILE A 63 -10.07 6.73 5.47
N THR A 64 -10.50 7.97 5.72
CA THR A 64 -10.64 9.00 4.69
C THR A 64 -9.28 9.46 4.14
N PRO A 65 -8.36 10.02 4.96
CA PRO A 65 -7.04 10.44 4.47
C PRO A 65 -6.22 9.25 3.93
N SER A 66 -6.28 8.09 4.58
CA SER A 66 -5.58 6.88 4.13
C SER A 66 -6.09 6.40 2.77
N SER A 67 -7.41 6.46 2.52
CA SER A 67 -7.98 6.07 1.22
C SER A 67 -7.57 7.02 0.10
N ILE A 68 -7.51 8.33 0.38
CA ILE A 68 -7.04 9.32 -0.60
C ILE A 68 -5.58 9.02 -0.98
N ALA A 69 -4.71 8.78 0.00
CA ALA A 69 -3.32 8.41 -0.24
C ALA A 69 -3.20 7.10 -1.03
N ALA A 70 -4.00 6.08 -0.68
CA ALA A 70 -4.01 4.80 -1.38
C ALA A 70 -4.43 4.95 -2.86
N VAL A 71 -5.46 5.75 -3.16
CA VAL A 71 -5.89 6.01 -4.54
C VAL A 71 -4.81 6.71 -5.34
N ILE A 72 -4.17 7.74 -4.76
CA ILE A 72 -3.06 8.45 -5.42
C ILE A 72 -1.90 7.48 -5.70
N ALA A 73 -1.54 6.64 -4.73
CA ALA A 73 -0.49 5.64 -4.90
C ALA A 73 -0.83 4.63 -6.00
N VAL A 74 -2.06 4.10 -6.04
CA VAL A 74 -2.51 3.17 -7.09
C VAL A 74 -2.36 3.80 -8.47
N ILE A 75 -2.80 5.04 -8.65
CA ILE A 75 -2.68 5.76 -9.93
C ILE A 75 -1.20 5.97 -10.27
N ALA A 76 -0.40 6.48 -9.34
CA ALA A 76 1.02 6.76 -9.58
C ALA A 76 1.83 5.52 -9.96
N TRP A 77 1.67 4.42 -9.21
CA TRP A 77 2.37 3.17 -9.49
C TRP A 77 1.91 2.54 -10.80
N THR A 78 0.60 2.57 -11.10
CA THR A 78 0.07 2.09 -12.39
C THR A 78 0.63 2.91 -13.55
N CYS A 79 0.67 4.24 -13.43
CA CYS A 79 1.26 5.10 -14.45
C CYS A 79 2.74 4.79 -14.70
N LEU A 80 3.50 4.52 -13.62
CA LEU A 80 4.93 4.22 -13.74
C LEU A 80 5.18 2.88 -14.45
N THR A 81 4.26 1.91 -14.35
CA THR A 81 4.40 0.62 -15.06
C THR A 81 4.35 0.74 -16.59
N PHE A 82 3.86 1.85 -17.17
CA PHE A 82 3.91 2.05 -18.63
C PHE A 82 5.32 2.33 -19.17
N PHE A 83 6.30 2.59 -18.28
CA PHE A 83 7.71 2.83 -18.64
C PHE A 83 8.61 1.60 -18.42
N VAL A 84 8.00 0.43 -18.20
CA VAL A 84 8.68 -0.84 -17.88
C VAL A 84 8.80 -1.74 -19.11
#